data_AF-A0A0Q4TD15-F1
#
_entry.id   AF-A0A0Q4TD15-F1
#
_cell.length_a   1.000
_cell.length_b   1.000
_cell.length_c   1.000
_cell.angle_alpha   90.00
_cell.angle_beta   90.00
_cell.angle_gamma   90.00
#
_symmetry.space_group_name_H-M   'P 1'
#
loop_
_entity.id
_entity.type
_entity.pdbx_description
1 polymer ?
#
loop_
_entity_poly.entity_id
_entity_poly.type
_entity_poly.pdbx_seq_one_letter_code
_entity_poly.pdbx_strand_id
1 'polypeptide(L)'
;MKAVKAGSAPHKPVKPKPEPIAFPTEGYCTYKQVQARLQISNSTMHSWLKQKKNQLPKPVRIGPRAMRFSVQDILDYERAAREATKVAAE
;
A
#
# COMPACT_ATOMS: atom_id res chain seq x y z
N MET A 1 29.56 34.21 -23.36
CA MET A 1 28.56 33.88 -22.31
C MET A 1 28.12 32.44 -22.54
N LYS A 2 28.30 31.53 -21.57
CA LYS A 2 28.13 30.08 -21.75
C LYS A 2 26.64 29.68 -21.74
N ALA A 3 26.26 28.87 -22.72
CA ALA A 3 24.90 28.38 -22.95
C ALA A 3 24.42 27.42 -21.86
N VAL A 4 23.21 27.66 -21.34
CA VAL A 4 22.50 26.79 -20.41
C VAL A 4 21.91 25.61 -21.18
N LYS A 5 22.40 24.40 -20.91
CA LYS A 5 21.86 23.16 -21.50
C LYS A 5 20.64 22.71 -20.69
N ALA A 6 19.46 23.02 -21.21
CA ALA A 6 18.18 22.51 -20.71
C ALA A 6 18.07 21.02 -21.04
N GLY A 7 18.52 20.17 -20.11
CA GLY A 7 18.29 18.73 -20.16
C GLY A 7 16.86 18.40 -19.71
N SER A 8 15.90 18.55 -20.62
CA SER A 8 14.52 18.10 -20.41
C SER A 8 14.51 16.57 -20.42
N ALA A 9 14.51 15.95 -19.24
CA ALA A 9 14.28 14.51 -19.12
C ALA A 9 12.83 14.21 -19.56
N PRO A 10 12.58 13.29 -20.51
CA PRO A 10 11.22 13.01 -20.95
C PRO A 10 10.41 12.48 -19.77
N HIS A 11 9.36 13.22 -19.41
CA HIS A 11 8.39 12.81 -18.41
C HIS A 11 7.80 11.47 -18.87
N LYS A 12 8.09 10.39 -18.13
CA LYS A 12 7.45 9.08 -18.36
C LYS A 12 5.93 9.29 -18.37
N PRO A 13 5.20 8.66 -19.31
CA PRO A 13 3.74 8.77 -19.33
C PRO A 13 3.20 8.31 -17.97
N VAL A 14 2.48 9.23 -17.30
CA VAL A 14 1.79 8.94 -16.06
C VAL A 14 0.75 7.89 -16.39
N LYS A 15 0.99 6.65 -15.94
CA LYS A 15 0.08 5.52 -16.17
C LYS A 15 -1.32 5.92 -15.68
N PRO A 16 -2.40 5.53 -16.41
CA PRO A 16 -3.76 5.86 -16.02
C PRO A 16 -4.01 5.44 -14.59
N LYS A 17 -4.65 6.34 -13.83
CA LYS A 17 -5.09 6.09 -12.46
C LYS A 17 -5.91 4.80 -12.48
N PRO A 18 -5.50 3.76 -11.72
CA PRO A 18 -6.17 2.47 -11.82
C PRO A 18 -7.63 2.64 -11.43
N GLU A 19 -8.50 1.99 -12.19
CA GLU A 19 -9.91 1.76 -11.90
C GLU A 19 -10.09 1.38 -10.41
N PRO A 20 -11.24 1.67 -9.77
CA PRO A 20 -11.46 1.29 -8.38
C PRO A 20 -11.28 -0.21 -8.23
N ILE A 21 -10.11 -0.62 -7.71
CA ILE A 21 -9.77 -2.03 -7.57
C ILE A 21 -10.67 -2.55 -6.45
N ALA A 22 -11.67 -3.34 -6.82
CA ALA A 22 -12.56 -3.96 -5.86
C ALA A 22 -11.73 -4.76 -4.84
N PHE A 23 -11.95 -4.45 -3.56
CA PHE A 23 -11.33 -5.17 -2.47
C PHE A 23 -12.14 -6.46 -2.25
N PRO A 24 -11.52 -7.65 -2.31
CA PRO A 24 -12.23 -8.90 -2.13
C PRO A 24 -12.80 -8.99 -0.71
N THR A 25 -13.96 -9.61 -0.57
CA THR A 25 -14.63 -9.80 0.73
C THR A 25 -13.96 -10.87 1.58
N GLU A 26 -13.37 -11.91 0.96
CA GLU A 26 -12.73 -13.03 1.65
C GLU A 26 -11.49 -13.54 0.91
N GLY A 27 -10.65 -14.29 1.63
CA GLY A 27 -9.45 -14.92 1.09
C GLY A 27 -8.24 -14.01 1.08
N TYR A 28 -7.65 -13.80 -0.11
CA TYR A 28 -6.33 -13.18 -0.24
C TYR A 28 -6.36 -11.99 -1.19
N CYS A 29 -5.81 -10.86 -0.73
CA CYS A 29 -5.68 -9.65 -1.51
C CYS A 29 -4.22 -9.38 -1.93
N THR A 30 -4.08 -8.62 -3.02
CA THR A 30 -2.79 -8.17 -3.55
C THR A 30 -2.32 -6.89 -2.86
N TYR A 31 -1.02 -6.61 -2.98
CA TYR A 31 -0.43 -5.34 -2.56
C TYR A 31 -1.18 -4.12 -3.14
N LYS A 32 -1.57 -4.16 -4.42
CA LYS A 32 -2.31 -3.06 -5.05
C LYS A 32 -3.69 -2.84 -4.44
N GLN A 33 -4.39 -3.91 -4.09
CA GLN A 33 -5.69 -3.83 -3.41
C GLN A 33 -5.56 -3.21 -2.02
N VAL A 34 -4.55 -3.62 -1.26
CA VAL A 34 -4.28 -3.03 0.06
C VAL A 34 -3.86 -1.56 -0.06
N GLN A 35 -3.06 -1.20 -1.07
CA GLN A 35 -2.71 0.21 -1.36
C GLN A 35 -3.92 1.06 -1.65
N ALA A 36 -4.84 0.55 -2.49
CA ALA A 36 -6.07 1.24 -2.82
C ALA A 36 -7.00 1.39 -1.60
N ARG A 37 -7.09 0.34 -0.76
CA ARG A 37 -7.94 0.31 0.44
C ARG A 37 -7.46 1.29 1.51
N LEU A 38 -6.17 1.21 1.86
CA LEU A 38 -5.56 2.06 2.88
C LEU A 38 -5.16 3.44 2.35
N GLN A 39 -5.34 3.69 1.05
CA GLN A 39 -4.92 4.92 0.36
C GLN A 39 -3.43 5.27 0.56
N ILE A 40 -2.57 4.25 0.55
CA ILE A 40 -1.13 4.41 0.76
C ILE A 40 -0.32 4.22 -0.51
N SER A 41 0.80 4.93 -0.58
CA SER A 41 1.78 4.73 -1.65
C SER A 41 2.53 3.41 -1.49
N ASN A 42 3.10 2.91 -2.60
CA ASN A 42 3.94 1.71 -2.57
C ASN A 42 5.14 1.86 -1.62
N SER A 43 5.76 3.03 -1.60
CA SER A 43 6.89 3.34 -0.71
C SER A 43 6.49 3.27 0.76
N THR A 44 5.33 3.85 1.10
CA THR A 44 4.76 3.79 2.46
C THR A 44 4.52 2.35 2.90
N MET A 45 3.90 1.55 2.03
CA MET A 45 3.64 0.13 2.31
C MET A 45 4.93 -0.66 2.58
N HIS A 46 5.95 -0.49 1.75
CA HIS A 46 7.25 -1.16 1.97
C HIS A 46 7.95 -0.68 3.24
N SER A 47 7.83 0.60 3.59
CA SER A 47 8.33 1.11 4.87
C SER A 47 7.62 0.46 6.05
N TRP A 48 6.30 0.34 6.01
CA TRP A 48 5.52 -0.31 7.08
C TRP A 48 5.84 -1.79 7.23
N LEU A 49 6.04 -2.51 6.12
CA LEU A 49 6.45 -3.91 6.14
C LEU A 49 7.85 -4.13 6.72
N LYS A 50 8.75 -3.15 6.56
CA LYS A 50 10.11 -3.20 7.14
C LYS A 50 10.12 -2.83 8.61
N GLN A 51 9.21 -1.95 9.04
CA GLN A 51 9.11 -1.58 10.44
C GLN A 51 8.55 -2.77 11.24
N LYS A 52 9.28 -3.22 12.26
CA LYS A 52 8.85 -4.33 13.15
C LYS A 52 7.64 -3.98 14.03
N LYS A 53 7.21 -2.72 14.03
CA LYS A 53 5.99 -2.29 14.72
C LYS A 53 4.79 -2.84 13.93
N ASN A 54 3.74 -3.33 14.60
CA ASN A 54 2.50 -3.91 14.04
C ASN A 54 1.69 -2.90 13.16
N GLN A 55 2.32 -2.26 12.17
CA GLN A 55 1.74 -1.26 11.29
C GLN A 55 1.13 -1.87 10.04
N LEU A 56 1.47 -3.11 9.69
CA LEU A 56 0.78 -3.86 8.66
C LEU A 56 0.93 -5.35 8.95
N PRO A 57 -0.11 -6.17 8.75
CA PRO A 57 0.03 -7.62 8.85
C PRO A 57 1.07 -8.14 7.86
N LYS A 58 1.76 -9.23 8.22
CA LYS A 58 2.78 -9.81 7.35
C LYS A 58 2.12 -10.52 6.17
N PRO A 59 2.57 -10.28 4.93
CA PRO A 59 2.03 -10.97 3.78
C PRO A 59 2.42 -12.45 3.82
N VAL A 60 1.45 -13.30 3.50
CA VAL A 60 1.59 -14.75 3.38
C VAL A 60 2.14 -15.09 2.00
N ARG A 61 3.15 -15.95 1.96
CA ARG A 61 3.72 -16.48 0.72
C ARG A 61 2.88 -17.69 0.28
N ILE A 62 2.04 -17.50 -0.74
CA ILE A 62 1.17 -18.56 -1.29
C ILE A 62 1.91 -19.40 -2.34
N GLY A 63 2.98 -18.85 -2.95
CA GLY A 63 3.74 -19.55 -3.97
C GLY A 63 5.20 -19.10 -4.07
N PRO A 64 5.96 -19.64 -5.04
CA PRO A 64 7.39 -19.38 -5.17
C PRO A 64 7.71 -17.90 -5.35
N ARG A 65 6.83 -17.13 -6.04
CA ARG A 65 7.00 -15.70 -6.32
C ARG A 65 5.80 -14.83 -5.90
N ALA A 66 4.80 -15.41 -5.23
CA ALA A 66 3.55 -14.73 -4.93
C ALA A 66 3.38 -14.51 -3.41
N MET A 67 3.38 -13.24 -3.01
CA MET A 67 3.01 -12.80 -1.67
C MET A 67 1.64 -12.13 -1.70
N ARG A 68 0.80 -12.43 -0.71
CA ARG A 68 -0.58 -11.96 -0.59
C ARG A 68 -0.87 -11.59 0.86
N PHE A 69 -1.82 -10.69 1.07
CA PHE A 69 -2.32 -10.40 2.41
C PHE A 69 -3.62 -11.16 2.63
N SER A 70 -3.83 -11.64 3.86
CA SER A 70 -5.16 -12.11 4.26
C SER A 70 -6.09 -10.91 4.29
N VAL A 71 -7.25 -11.04 3.67
CA VAL A 71 -8.29 -10.01 3.72
C VAL A 71 -8.69 -9.71 5.17
N GLN A 72 -8.84 -10.77 5.97
CA GLN A 72 -9.25 -10.65 7.36
C GLN A 72 -8.25 -9.85 8.20
N ASP A 73 -6.95 -10.11 8.04
CA ASP A 73 -5.91 -9.40 8.79
C ASP A 73 -5.90 -7.90 8.46
N ILE A 74 -6.17 -7.54 7.19
CA ILE A 74 -6.23 -6.14 6.77
C ILE A 74 -7.47 -5.45 7.36
N LEU A 75 -8.62 -6.13 7.39
CA LEU A 75 -9.83 -5.59 8.00
C LEU A 75 -9.70 -5.45 9.53
N ASP A 76 -9.05 -6.42 10.18
CA ASP A 76 -8.75 -6.36 11.61
C ASP A 76 -7.79 -5.21 11.93
N TYR A 77 -6.75 -5.03 11.09
CA TYR A 77 -5.85 -3.89 11.18
C TYR A 77 -6.59 -2.54 11.01
N GLU A 78 -7.48 -2.41 10.02
CA GLU A 78 -8.30 -1.18 9.85
C GLU A 78 -9.15 -0.91 11.10
N ARG A 79 -9.72 -1.95 11.70
CA ARG A 79 -10.50 -1.83 12.93
C ARG A 79 -9.64 -1.38 14.11
N ALA A 80 -8.51 -2.05 14.33
CA ALA A 80 -7.57 -1.71 15.40
C ALA A 80 -6.98 -0.31 15.24
N ALA A 81 -6.66 0.11 14.00
CA ALA A 81 -6.19 1.46 13.71
C ALA A 81 -7.28 2.50 14.04
N ARG A 82 -8.54 2.22 13.71
CA ARG A 82 -9.67 3.11 14.03
C ARG A 82 -9.93 3.20 15.54
N GLU A 83 -9.81 2.10 16.27
CA GLU A 83 -9.92 2.07 17.73
C GLU A 83 -8.76 2.82 18.39
N ALA A 84 -7.52 2.61 17.94
CA ALA A 84 -6.37 3.37 18.43
C ALA A 84 -6.52 4.88 18.17
N THR A 85 -7.11 5.27 17.04
CA THR A 85 -7.38 6.68 16.72
C THR A 85 -8.51 7.25 17.60
N LYS A 86 -9.52 6.45 17.95
CA LYS A 86 -10.57 6.85 18.90
C LYS A 86 -10.02 7.06 20.31
N VAL A 87 -9.15 6.17 20.78
CA VAL A 87 -8.53 6.28 22.12
C VAL A 87 -7.57 7.46 22.22
N ALA A 88 -6.96 7.90 21.11
CA ALA A 88 -6.09 9.08 21.07
C ALA A 88 -6.84 10.42 21.03
N ALA A 89 -8.17 10.40 20.92
CA ALA A 89 -9.01 11.60 20.80
C ALA A 89 -9.87 11.88 22.05
N GLU A 90 -9.70 11.09 23.12
CA GLU A 90 -10.35 11.28 24.43
C GLU A 90 -9.39 11.93 25.44
#